data_AF-A0A066Z1E5-F1
#
_entry.id   AF-A0A066Z1E5-F1
#
_cell.length_a   1.000
_cell.length_b   1.000
_cell.length_c   1.000
_cell.angle_alpha   90.00
_cell.angle_beta   90.00
_cell.angle_gamma   90.00
#
_symmetry.space_group_name_H-M   'P 1'
#
loop_
_entity.id
_entity.type
_entity.pdbx_description
1 polymer ?
#
loop_
_entity_poly.entity_id
_entity_poly.type
_entity_poly.pdbx_seq_one_letter_code
_entity_poly.pdbx_strand_id
1 'polypeptide(L)'
;MGALATARGVSGGRAGGGSAGGGGGTGLPGGRVGRGGLGTGDAGGGLDGRAPAGAPGVDGPLDAARCTRPGGLRRGPGPGVRGRPGSGGPGRGGGRREEPAALLGRWRAGRAEVARVLAEVPGDVRVPWFGPPMKARSMLTARLMETWAHGQDVADALGVDRVPTDRLRHIAHLGVRTVGFAFAAHGRPAPTVPIRFELRSPGGGLWAWGEEGAADRVSGPALDFCLLVTQRRHRDDLALTAVGDTANAWLPRAQAFAGPPGEGRKPLR
;
A
#
# COMPACT_ATOMS: atom_id res chain seq x y z
N MET A 1 -61.09 18.75 -8.58
CA MET A 1 -59.98 19.66 -8.95
C MET A 1 -58.91 18.80 -9.63
N GLY A 2 -58.90 18.56 -10.95
CA GLY A 2 -58.63 19.50 -12.06
C GLY A 2 -57.15 19.92 -12.04
N ALA A 3 -56.26 19.78 -13.03
CA ALA A 3 -56.22 19.32 -14.43
C ALA A 3 -54.72 18.97 -14.73
N LEU A 4 -54.33 17.95 -15.50
CA LEU A 4 -54.13 17.91 -16.97
C LEU A 4 -53.58 19.20 -17.62
N ALA A 5 -52.35 19.16 -18.15
CA ALA A 5 -51.97 19.79 -19.44
C ALA A 5 -50.57 19.37 -19.94
N THR A 6 -50.58 18.89 -21.19
CA THR A 6 -49.50 18.51 -22.11
C THR A 6 -49.13 19.63 -23.09
N ALA A 7 -47.90 19.65 -23.62
CA ALA A 7 -47.53 19.99 -25.03
C ALA A 7 -45.98 19.83 -25.18
N ARG A 8 -45.38 18.98 -26.04
CA ARG A 8 -45.33 18.84 -27.52
C ARG A 8 -44.80 20.08 -28.28
N GLY A 9 -43.56 20.01 -28.76
CA GLY A 9 -43.27 19.57 -30.14
C GLY A 9 -42.56 20.53 -31.11
N VAL A 10 -41.84 19.90 -32.07
CA VAL A 10 -41.51 20.31 -33.47
C VAL A 10 -40.13 21.01 -33.68
N SER A 11 -39.08 20.32 -34.18
CA SER A 11 -38.65 19.97 -35.57
C SER A 11 -37.86 21.09 -36.28
N GLY A 12 -36.82 20.92 -37.10
CA GLY A 12 -36.19 19.77 -37.77
C GLY A 12 -35.03 20.19 -38.70
N GLY A 13 -34.54 19.26 -39.55
CA GLY A 13 -33.64 19.50 -40.72
C GLY A 13 -32.14 19.25 -40.45
N ARG A 14 -31.42 18.19 -40.82
CA ARG A 14 -31.26 17.28 -42.00
C ARG A 14 -30.16 17.71 -43.03
N ALA A 15 -29.14 16.84 -43.15
CA ALA A 15 -28.48 16.30 -44.36
C ALA A 15 -27.24 16.97 -45.02
N GLY A 16 -26.28 16.07 -45.38
CA GLY A 16 -25.30 16.14 -46.49
C GLY A 16 -23.87 16.43 -46.05
N GLY A 17 -22.80 15.64 -46.27
CA GLY A 17 -22.53 14.55 -47.20
C GLY A 17 -21.33 14.93 -48.11
N GLY A 18 -20.23 14.15 -48.14
CA GLY A 18 -19.20 14.30 -49.20
C GLY A 18 -17.73 13.99 -48.89
N SER A 19 -17.39 12.69 -48.82
CA SER A 19 -16.32 11.95 -49.53
C SER A 19 -14.96 12.58 -49.93
N ALA A 20 -13.89 11.93 -49.42
CA ALA A 20 -12.75 11.25 -50.09
C ALA A 20 -11.66 11.96 -50.93
N GLY A 21 -10.44 11.42 -50.76
CA GLY A 21 -9.25 11.48 -51.64
C GLY A 21 -8.01 11.90 -50.84
N GLY A 22 -6.91 11.16 -50.67
CA GLY A 22 -6.36 9.99 -51.36
C GLY A 22 -4.88 10.28 -51.68
N GLY A 23 -3.95 9.38 -51.32
CA GLY A 23 -2.63 9.30 -51.96
C GLY A 23 -1.37 9.33 -51.08
N GLY A 24 -0.85 8.14 -50.74
CA GLY A 24 0.42 7.63 -51.29
C GLY A 24 1.78 8.02 -50.67
N GLY A 25 2.63 7.01 -50.45
CA GLY A 25 4.10 7.10 -50.60
C GLY A 25 4.93 6.95 -49.31
N THR A 26 5.30 5.73 -48.89
CA THR A 26 6.61 5.05 -49.14
C THR A 26 7.81 5.57 -48.35
N GLY A 27 8.47 4.69 -47.59
CA GLY A 27 9.92 4.80 -47.33
C GLY A 27 10.41 4.57 -45.88
N LEU A 28 10.58 3.30 -45.48
CA LEU A 28 11.73 2.87 -44.66
C LEU A 28 12.95 2.68 -45.62
N PRO A 29 14.24 2.63 -45.20
CA PRO A 29 14.70 1.94 -43.98
C PRO A 29 15.99 2.46 -43.29
N GLY A 30 16.33 1.82 -42.16
CA GLY A 30 17.71 1.38 -41.91
C GLY A 30 18.59 2.24 -40.99
N GLY A 31 19.03 1.66 -39.87
CA GLY A 31 20.07 2.24 -39.02
C GLY A 31 20.34 1.47 -37.73
N ARG A 32 20.83 0.23 -37.83
CA ARG A 32 21.53 -0.48 -36.73
C ARG A 32 23.00 -0.09 -36.73
N VAL A 33 23.52 0.47 -35.63
CA VAL A 33 24.85 0.20 -35.02
C VAL A 33 24.91 1.03 -33.71
N GLY A 34 25.50 0.63 -32.60
CA GLY A 34 26.33 -0.52 -32.30
C GLY A 34 26.43 -0.75 -30.79
N ARG A 35 26.89 -1.96 -30.45
CA ARG A 35 27.27 -2.39 -29.11
C ARG A 35 28.51 -1.62 -28.64
N GLY A 36 28.50 -1.18 -27.39
CA GLY A 36 29.70 -0.83 -26.63
C GLY A 36 29.55 -1.40 -25.23
N GLY A 37 30.14 -2.58 -25.00
CA GLY A 37 30.35 -3.13 -23.67
C GLY A 37 31.75 -2.78 -23.17
N LEU A 38 31.98 -3.20 -21.92
CA LEU A 38 33.24 -3.27 -21.16
C LEU A 38 33.51 -2.10 -20.21
N GLY A 39 33.69 -2.46 -18.95
CA GLY A 39 34.08 -1.56 -17.86
C GLY A 39 33.86 -2.16 -16.47
N THR A 40 34.23 -3.42 -16.27
CA THR A 40 34.42 -4.02 -14.93
C THR A 40 35.63 -3.36 -14.28
N GLY A 41 35.44 -2.75 -13.10
CA GLY A 41 36.49 -2.21 -12.26
C GLY A 41 36.24 -2.63 -10.82
N ASP A 42 36.71 -3.83 -10.49
CA ASP A 42 36.89 -4.34 -9.14
C ASP A 42 38.14 -3.67 -8.55
N ALA A 43 38.04 -3.16 -7.32
CA ALA A 43 39.17 -2.70 -6.53
C ALA A 43 38.85 -2.98 -5.06
N GLY A 44 39.38 -4.11 -4.59
CA GLY A 44 39.43 -4.47 -3.19
C GLY A 44 40.31 -3.54 -2.36
N GLY A 45 40.01 -3.54 -1.06
CA GLY A 45 40.80 -2.88 -0.03
C GLY A 45 40.28 -3.30 1.33
N GLY A 46 40.72 -4.47 1.81
CA GLY A 46 40.59 -4.84 3.22
C GLY A 46 41.59 -4.03 4.07
N LEU A 47 41.28 -3.88 5.36
CA LEU A 47 42.12 -4.31 6.49
C LEU A 47 41.45 -3.88 7.81
N ASP A 48 41.10 -4.89 8.60
CA ASP A 48 41.37 -5.09 10.03
C ASP A 48 41.16 -3.95 11.04
N GLY A 49 40.27 -4.20 12.02
CA GLY A 49 40.02 -3.31 13.16
C GLY A 49 39.20 -3.94 14.28
N ARG A 50 39.75 -4.99 14.90
CA ARG A 50 39.56 -5.50 16.29
C ARG A 50 38.37 -4.95 17.12
N ALA A 51 37.49 -5.85 17.54
CA ALA A 51 36.42 -5.61 18.52
C ALA A 51 36.94 -5.63 19.99
N PRO A 52 36.37 -4.84 20.92
CA PRO A 52 36.49 -5.07 22.35
C PRO A 52 35.34 -5.92 22.90
N ALA A 53 35.68 -6.76 23.88
CA ALA A 53 34.82 -7.73 24.55
C ALA A 53 34.17 -7.18 25.84
N GLY A 54 32.96 -7.67 26.13
CA GLY A 54 32.50 -8.02 27.49
C GLY A 54 31.48 -7.11 28.20
N ALA A 55 30.22 -7.57 28.29
CA ALA A 55 29.37 -7.69 29.50
C ALA A 55 27.91 -8.09 29.14
N PRO A 56 27.08 -8.55 30.10
CA PRO A 56 26.87 -9.93 30.52
C PRO A 56 25.62 -10.59 29.88
N GLY A 57 25.58 -11.92 29.96
CA GLY A 57 24.58 -12.78 29.34
C GLY A 57 23.15 -12.58 29.85
N VAL A 58 22.22 -12.59 28.91
CA VAL A 58 20.80 -12.87 29.15
C VAL A 58 20.51 -14.26 28.62
N ASP A 59 20.01 -15.11 29.51
CA ASP A 59 19.68 -16.50 29.24
C ASP A 59 18.57 -16.63 28.18
N GLY A 60 18.82 -17.49 27.19
CA GLY A 60 17.79 -18.24 26.45
C GLY A 60 17.20 -17.58 25.20
N PRO A 61 17.38 -18.14 23.99
CA PRO A 61 16.70 -17.66 22.80
C PRO A 61 15.20 -17.98 22.86
N LEU A 62 14.35 -16.96 22.73
CA LEU A 62 12.94 -17.15 22.40
C LEU A 62 12.85 -17.67 20.96
N ASP A 63 12.40 -18.91 20.85
CA ASP A 63 12.27 -19.75 19.66
C ASP A 63 11.64 -19.03 18.44
N ALA A 64 12.50 -18.48 17.58
CA ALA A 64 12.14 -17.90 16.29
C ALA A 64 11.89 -18.96 15.18
N ALA A 65 11.82 -20.25 15.51
CA ALA A 65 11.73 -21.33 14.52
C ALA A 65 10.30 -21.77 14.14
N ARG A 66 9.24 -21.02 14.49
CA ARG A 66 7.86 -21.43 14.18
C ARG A 66 7.25 -20.91 12.89
N CYS A 67 7.99 -20.17 12.07
CA CYS A 67 7.53 -19.76 10.73
C CYS A 67 8.23 -20.45 9.55
N THR A 68 9.11 -21.43 9.78
CA THR A 68 9.82 -22.13 8.69
C THR A 68 10.00 -23.62 8.95
N ARG A 69 9.00 -24.43 8.61
CA ARG A 69 9.23 -25.83 8.20
C ARG A 69 8.41 -26.14 6.94
N PRO A 70 9.05 -26.51 5.82
CA PRO A 70 8.36 -27.08 4.68
C PRO A 70 8.05 -28.54 4.99
N GLY A 71 6.78 -28.87 5.24
CA GLY A 71 6.34 -30.25 5.44
C GLY A 71 6.32 -30.99 4.11
N GLY A 72 7.25 -31.92 3.92
CA GLY A 72 7.26 -32.86 2.80
C GLY A 72 6.07 -33.82 2.84
N LEU A 73 5.46 -34.05 1.68
CA LEU A 73 4.45 -35.08 1.45
C LEU A 73 5.05 -36.48 1.67
N ARG A 74 4.43 -37.29 2.54
CA ARG A 74 4.41 -38.75 2.41
C ARG A 74 2.98 -39.25 2.62
N ARG A 75 2.55 -40.19 1.76
CA ARG A 75 1.24 -40.83 1.77
C ARG A 75 1.21 -42.08 2.67
N GLY A 76 0.15 -42.18 3.48
CA GLY A 76 -0.57 -43.40 3.92
C GLY A 76 -0.14 -44.11 5.22
N PRO A 77 -1.00 -44.91 5.89
CA PRO A 77 -2.47 -44.85 6.09
C PRO A 77 -2.88 -44.70 7.59
N GLY A 78 -4.14 -44.35 7.89
CA GLY A 78 -4.68 -44.12 9.27
C GLY A 78 -5.09 -45.39 10.04
N PRO A 79 -5.97 -45.34 11.08
CA PRO A 79 -6.44 -44.21 11.89
C PRO A 79 -6.17 -44.40 13.41
N GLY A 80 -6.28 -43.33 14.20
CA GLY A 80 -6.21 -43.40 15.67
C GLY A 80 -6.37 -42.04 16.33
N VAL A 81 -7.61 -41.64 16.59
CA VAL A 81 -7.96 -40.40 17.31
C VAL A 81 -7.65 -40.55 18.79
N ARG A 82 -6.67 -39.77 19.29
CA ARG A 82 -6.60 -39.33 20.69
C ARG A 82 -6.18 -37.85 20.71
N GLY A 83 -6.92 -37.05 21.47
CA GLY A 83 -6.90 -35.59 21.43
C GLY A 83 -5.53 -34.98 21.76
N ARG A 84 -5.16 -33.94 20.99
CA ARG A 84 -4.04 -33.05 21.34
C ARG A 84 -4.57 -31.92 22.22
N PRO A 85 -3.86 -31.54 23.30
CA PRO A 85 -4.19 -30.33 24.06
C PRO A 85 -4.09 -29.11 23.15
N GLY A 86 -5.04 -28.19 23.28
CA GLY A 86 -5.12 -26.98 22.48
C GLY A 86 -3.82 -26.18 22.52
N SER A 87 -3.30 -25.83 21.35
CA SER A 87 -2.26 -24.83 21.18
C SER A 87 -2.85 -23.45 21.45
N GLY A 88 -2.97 -23.09 22.72
CA GLY A 88 -3.24 -21.72 23.15
C GLY A 88 -2.02 -20.85 22.87
N GLY A 89 -2.01 -20.15 21.74
CA GLY A 89 -1.11 -19.01 21.56
C GLY A 89 -1.47 -17.90 22.56
N PRO A 90 -0.50 -17.08 23.02
CA PRO A 90 -0.78 -16.03 23.98
C PRO A 90 -1.82 -15.06 23.41
N GLY A 91 -2.91 -14.89 24.16
CA GLY A 91 -4.07 -14.10 23.76
C GLY A 91 -3.77 -12.62 23.55
N ARG A 92 -4.63 -11.97 22.77
CA ARG A 92 -4.65 -10.54 22.41
C ARG A 92 -4.88 -9.57 23.59
N GLY A 93 -4.51 -9.94 24.82
CA GLY A 93 -4.79 -9.19 26.05
C GLY A 93 -3.57 -8.78 26.88
N GLY A 94 -2.37 -9.29 26.59
CA GLY A 94 -1.20 -9.10 27.46
C GLY A 94 -0.68 -7.66 27.52
N GLY A 95 -0.63 -6.95 26.38
CA GLY A 95 -0.03 -5.61 26.33
C GLY A 95 -0.83 -4.53 27.06
N ARG A 96 -2.15 -4.68 27.21
CA ARG A 96 -2.99 -3.66 27.87
C ARG A 96 -2.71 -3.54 29.37
N ARG A 97 -2.24 -4.61 30.00
CA ARG A 97 -1.98 -4.69 31.45
C ARG A 97 -0.50 -4.55 31.79
N GLU A 98 0.36 -4.33 30.80
CA GLU A 98 1.79 -4.16 31.00
C GLU A 98 2.11 -2.74 31.46
N GLU A 99 3.18 -2.60 32.24
CA GLU A 99 3.70 -1.29 32.63
C GLU A 99 4.11 -0.48 31.36
N PRO A 100 3.75 0.81 31.28
CA PRO A 100 3.97 1.61 30.06
C PRO A 100 5.41 1.63 29.52
N ALA A 101 6.43 1.76 30.38
CA ALA A 101 7.83 1.79 29.96
C ALA A 101 8.28 0.41 29.43
N ALA A 102 7.87 -0.68 30.07
CA ALA A 102 8.11 -2.03 29.59
C ALA A 102 7.45 -2.28 28.23
N LEU A 103 6.17 -1.90 28.07
CA LEU A 103 5.45 -2.02 26.80
C LEU A 103 6.15 -1.22 25.67
N LEU A 104 6.55 0.02 25.96
CA LEU A 104 7.28 0.87 25.01
C LEU A 104 8.64 0.27 24.65
N GLY A 105 9.36 -0.27 25.64
CA GLY A 105 10.63 -0.98 25.43
C GLY A 105 10.47 -2.16 24.48
N ARG A 106 9.47 -3.02 24.73
CA ARG A 106 9.16 -4.16 23.86
C ARG A 106 8.78 -3.74 22.45
N TRP A 107 7.97 -2.70 22.28
CA TRP A 107 7.61 -2.18 20.95
C TRP A 107 8.82 -1.65 20.18
N ARG A 108 9.73 -0.92 20.85
CA ARG A 108 10.96 -0.42 20.23
C ARG A 108 11.90 -1.55 19.81
N ALA A 109 12.10 -2.54 20.69
CA ALA A 109 12.89 -3.73 20.39
C ALA A 109 12.30 -4.54 19.23
N GLY A 110 10.99 -4.81 19.26
CA GLY A 110 10.30 -5.54 18.19
C GLY A 110 10.37 -4.81 16.84
N ARG A 111 10.23 -3.49 16.83
CA ARG A 111 10.40 -2.68 15.60
C ARG A 111 11.82 -2.80 15.04
N ALA A 112 12.84 -2.70 15.89
CA ALA A 112 14.23 -2.82 15.47
C ALA A 112 14.52 -4.21 14.89
N GLU A 113 14.02 -5.26 15.53
CA GLU A 113 14.20 -6.63 15.08
C GLU A 113 13.49 -6.90 13.75
N VAL A 114 12.26 -6.43 13.56
CA VAL A 114 11.55 -6.53 12.28
C VAL A 114 12.33 -5.84 11.16
N ALA A 115 12.87 -4.64 11.41
CA ALA A 115 13.66 -3.93 10.42
C ALA A 115 14.95 -4.68 10.06
N ARG A 116 15.65 -5.22 11.07
CA ARG A 116 16.88 -6.01 10.89
C ARG A 116 16.61 -7.27 10.06
N VAL A 117 15.67 -8.11 10.49
CA VAL A 117 15.36 -9.39 9.82
C VAL A 117 14.87 -9.16 8.39
N LEU A 118 14.01 -8.17 8.15
CA LEU A 118 13.51 -7.90 6.80
C LEU A 118 14.58 -7.32 5.86
N ALA A 119 15.63 -6.69 6.39
CA ALA A 119 16.75 -6.20 5.59
C ALA A 119 17.63 -7.35 5.06
N GLU A 120 17.65 -8.49 5.74
CA GLU A 120 18.42 -9.68 5.37
C GLU A 120 17.70 -10.57 4.33
N VAL A 121 16.40 -10.32 4.07
CA VAL A 121 15.62 -11.11 3.10
C VAL A 121 15.98 -10.72 1.67
N PRO A 122 16.36 -11.68 0.79
CA PRO A 122 16.61 -11.40 -0.62
C PRO A 122 15.39 -10.76 -1.32
N GLY A 123 15.64 -9.83 -2.23
CA GLY A 123 14.59 -8.96 -2.79
C GLY A 123 13.53 -9.64 -3.68
N ASP A 124 13.79 -10.85 -4.13
CA ASP A 124 12.90 -11.71 -4.91
C ASP A 124 12.08 -12.67 -4.05
N VAL A 125 12.50 -12.91 -2.80
CA VAL A 125 11.78 -13.77 -1.86
C VAL A 125 10.45 -13.13 -1.44
N ARG A 126 9.39 -13.94 -1.51
CA ARG A 126 8.08 -13.59 -0.95
C ARG A 126 7.92 -14.25 0.41
N VAL A 127 7.64 -13.42 1.39
CA VAL A 127 7.38 -13.85 2.77
C VAL A 127 5.89 -14.19 2.91
N PRO A 128 5.53 -15.27 3.61
CA PRO A 128 4.14 -15.57 3.96
C PRO A 128 3.48 -14.39 4.67
N TRP A 129 2.21 -14.13 4.34
CA TRP A 129 1.46 -13.00 4.86
C TRP A 129 0.01 -13.39 5.09
N PHE A 130 -0.74 -12.56 5.83
CA PHE A 130 -2.19 -12.76 6.04
C PHE A 130 -2.98 -12.66 4.72
N GLY A 131 -2.50 -11.81 3.80
CA GLY A 131 -2.96 -11.76 2.41
C GLY A 131 -2.03 -12.54 1.47
N PRO A 132 -1.98 -12.19 0.17
CA PRO A 132 -1.03 -12.78 -0.75
C PRO A 132 0.42 -12.65 -0.24
N PRO A 133 1.27 -13.68 -0.41
CA PRO A 133 2.69 -13.59 -0.07
C PRO A 133 3.33 -12.36 -0.71
N MET A 134 4.13 -11.63 0.05
CA MET A 134 4.66 -10.33 -0.38
C MET A 134 6.16 -10.21 -0.17
N LYS A 135 6.80 -9.34 -0.95
CA LYS A 135 8.23 -9.04 -0.80
C LYS A 135 8.48 -8.36 0.55
N ALA A 136 9.66 -8.56 1.13
CA ALA A 136 10.06 -7.97 2.42
C ALA A 136 9.88 -6.44 2.46
N ARG A 137 10.25 -5.74 1.38
CA ARG A 137 10.06 -4.28 1.25
C ARG A 137 8.58 -3.86 1.33
N SER A 138 7.69 -4.63 0.71
CA SER A 138 6.25 -4.37 0.77
C SER A 138 5.71 -4.61 2.18
N MET A 139 6.19 -5.66 2.86
CA MET A 139 5.84 -5.94 4.25
C MET A 139 6.27 -4.81 5.18
N LEU A 140 7.51 -4.33 5.05
CA LEU A 140 8.01 -3.22 5.86
C LEU A 140 7.18 -1.95 5.66
N THR A 141 6.81 -1.65 4.41
CA THR A 141 5.95 -0.49 4.08
C THR A 141 4.56 -0.65 4.69
N ALA A 142 3.98 -1.85 4.65
CA ALA A 142 2.69 -2.14 5.28
C ALA A 142 2.75 -1.98 6.82
N ARG A 143 3.82 -2.45 7.47
CA ARG A 143 4.02 -2.27 8.92
C ARG A 143 4.24 -0.81 9.32
N LEU A 144 4.96 -0.05 8.49
CA LEU A 144 5.12 1.40 8.66
C LEU A 144 3.76 2.09 8.59
N MET A 145 2.95 1.79 7.57
CA MET A 145 1.62 2.35 7.40
C MET A 145 0.71 2.01 8.58
N GLU A 146 0.66 0.75 9.01
CA GLU A 146 -0.13 0.31 10.17
C GLU A 146 0.25 1.07 11.45
N THR A 147 1.56 1.18 11.71
CA THR A 147 2.09 1.90 12.88
C THR A 147 1.72 3.38 12.81
N TRP A 148 1.81 3.99 11.63
CA TRP A 148 1.45 5.39 11.44
C TRP A 148 -0.05 5.65 11.60
N ALA A 149 -0.89 4.77 11.07
CA ALA A 149 -2.35 4.88 11.14
C ALA A 149 -2.85 4.72 12.57
N HIS A 150 -2.34 3.74 13.32
CA HIS A 150 -2.70 3.59 14.73
C HIS A 150 -2.05 4.64 15.63
N GLY A 151 -0.89 5.16 15.26
CA GLY A 151 -0.36 6.37 15.87
C GLY A 151 -1.27 7.58 15.69
N GLN A 152 -2.02 7.65 14.59
CA GLN A 152 -3.05 8.67 14.40
C GLN A 152 -4.25 8.44 15.32
N ASP A 153 -4.72 7.19 15.45
CA ASP A 153 -5.82 6.84 16.37
C ASP A 153 -5.50 7.28 17.82
N VAL A 154 -4.24 7.09 18.27
CA VAL A 154 -3.79 7.56 19.59
C VAL A 154 -3.73 9.08 19.69
N ALA A 155 -3.20 9.75 18.66
CA ALA A 155 -3.10 11.20 18.64
C ALA A 155 -4.47 11.88 18.69
N ASP A 156 -5.43 11.36 17.90
CA ASP A 156 -6.81 11.82 17.92
C ASP A 156 -7.46 11.63 19.30
N ALA A 157 -7.25 10.47 19.93
CA ALA A 157 -7.79 10.18 21.25
C ALA A 157 -7.23 11.08 22.36
N LEU A 158 -5.98 11.55 22.20
CA LEU A 158 -5.32 12.45 23.14
C LEU A 158 -5.50 13.94 22.76
N GLY A 159 -6.11 14.26 21.61
CA GLY A 159 -6.24 15.62 21.11
C GLY A 159 -4.91 16.29 20.79
N VAL A 160 -3.90 15.52 20.36
CA VAL A 160 -2.56 16.04 20.02
C VAL A 160 -2.32 16.04 18.52
N ASP A 161 -1.74 17.12 18.01
CA ASP A 161 -1.40 17.24 16.60
C ASP A 161 -0.04 16.59 16.29
N ARG A 162 -0.02 15.77 15.24
CA ARG A 162 1.20 15.16 14.71
C ARG A 162 1.68 15.94 13.50
N VAL A 163 2.84 16.59 13.61
CA VAL A 163 3.45 17.31 12.48
C VAL A 163 3.77 16.33 11.34
N PRO A 164 3.14 16.48 10.16
CA PRO A 164 3.40 15.61 9.02
C PRO A 164 4.80 15.88 8.45
N THR A 165 5.45 14.84 7.94
CA THR A 165 6.78 14.95 7.29
C THR A 165 6.77 14.17 5.99
N ASP A 166 7.78 14.38 5.14
CA ASP A 166 7.91 13.70 3.85
C ASP A 166 8.03 12.16 3.94
N ARG A 167 8.21 11.62 5.16
CA ARG A 167 8.10 10.18 5.45
C ARG A 167 6.73 9.60 5.08
N LEU A 168 5.69 10.43 4.94
CA LEU A 168 4.38 10.02 4.42
C LEU A 168 4.44 9.44 2.99
N ARG A 169 5.49 9.73 2.22
CA ARG A 169 5.64 9.23 0.84
C ARG A 169 5.55 7.72 0.74
N HIS A 170 5.99 6.98 1.76
CA HIS A 170 5.89 5.52 1.80
C HIS A 170 4.43 5.03 1.89
N ILE A 171 3.61 5.71 2.68
CA ILE A 171 2.19 5.39 2.86
C ILE A 171 1.42 5.80 1.61
N ALA A 172 1.70 6.99 1.07
CA ALA A 172 1.12 7.45 -0.19
C ALA A 172 1.43 6.46 -1.33
N HIS A 173 2.69 6.04 -1.45
CA HIS A 173 3.08 5.04 -2.45
C HIS A 173 2.32 3.72 -2.28
N LEU A 174 2.13 3.25 -1.04
CA LEU A 174 1.33 2.05 -0.79
C LEU A 174 -0.11 2.23 -1.27
N GLY A 175 -0.77 3.34 -0.93
CA GLY A 175 -2.14 3.65 -1.36
C GLY A 175 -2.29 3.67 -2.89
N VAL A 176 -1.31 4.25 -3.61
CA VAL A 176 -1.29 4.24 -5.08
C VAL A 176 -1.13 2.81 -5.63
N ARG A 177 -0.25 2.00 -5.04
CA ARG A 177 -0.02 0.61 -5.48
C ARG A 177 -1.18 -0.32 -5.18
N THR A 178 -2.07 0.04 -4.27
CA THR A 178 -3.22 -0.78 -3.86
C THR A 178 -4.55 -0.38 -4.53
N VAL A 179 -4.54 0.44 -5.58
CA VAL A 179 -5.78 0.80 -6.32
C VAL A 179 -6.57 -0.44 -6.75
N GLY A 180 -5.96 -1.37 -7.47
CA GLY A 180 -6.64 -2.61 -7.90
C GLY A 180 -7.05 -3.51 -6.73
N PHE A 181 -6.22 -3.55 -5.68
CA PHE A 181 -6.54 -4.28 -4.45
C PHE A 181 -7.78 -3.71 -3.75
N ALA A 182 -7.90 -2.39 -3.68
CA ALA A 182 -9.04 -1.71 -3.07
C ALA A 182 -10.35 -2.07 -3.80
N PHE A 183 -10.37 -2.04 -5.13
CA PHE A 183 -11.54 -2.49 -5.89
C PHE A 183 -11.91 -3.95 -5.58
N ALA A 184 -10.92 -4.84 -5.58
CA ALA A 184 -11.14 -6.26 -5.26
C ALA A 184 -11.68 -6.47 -3.84
N ALA A 185 -11.14 -5.75 -2.84
CA ALA A 185 -11.62 -5.79 -1.46
C ALA A 185 -13.08 -5.30 -1.32
N HIS A 186 -13.54 -4.45 -2.23
CA HIS A 186 -14.91 -3.96 -2.33
C HIS A 186 -15.78 -4.75 -3.34
N GLY A 187 -15.35 -5.95 -3.76
CA GLY A 187 -16.13 -6.82 -4.65
C GLY A 187 -16.28 -6.28 -6.08
N ARG A 188 -15.35 -5.43 -6.53
CA ARG A 188 -15.35 -4.84 -7.87
C ARG A 188 -14.13 -5.28 -8.67
N PRO A 189 -14.23 -5.35 -10.01
CA PRO A 189 -13.07 -5.59 -10.86
C PRO A 189 -12.05 -4.46 -10.69
N ALA A 190 -10.76 -4.82 -10.74
CA ALA A 190 -9.69 -3.83 -10.75
C ALA A 190 -9.83 -2.94 -12.00
N PRO A 191 -9.64 -1.61 -11.88
CA PRO A 191 -9.74 -0.71 -13.01
C PRO A 191 -8.59 -0.96 -13.98
N THR A 192 -8.88 -0.85 -15.27
CA THR A 192 -7.89 -0.91 -16.36
C THR A 192 -7.41 0.47 -16.77
N VAL A 193 -8.18 1.51 -16.49
CA VAL A 193 -7.83 2.91 -16.76
C VAL A 193 -6.85 3.40 -15.67
N PRO A 194 -5.68 3.93 -16.06
CA PRO A 194 -4.69 4.43 -15.10
C PRO A 194 -5.17 5.74 -14.44
N ILE A 195 -4.89 5.88 -13.15
CA ILE A 195 -5.12 7.12 -12.39
C ILE A 195 -3.77 7.81 -12.16
N ARG A 196 -3.71 9.11 -12.44
CA ARG A 196 -2.62 10.00 -12.07
C ARG A 196 -2.81 10.48 -10.63
N PHE A 197 -1.77 10.37 -9.80
CA PHE A 197 -1.77 10.90 -8.43
C PHE A 197 -0.81 12.08 -8.31
N GLU A 198 -1.30 13.21 -7.81
CA GLU A 198 -0.55 14.46 -7.63
C GLU A 198 -0.73 14.98 -6.21
N LEU A 199 0.19 14.61 -5.33
CA LEU A 199 0.08 14.86 -3.89
C LEU A 199 1.12 15.90 -3.44
N ARG A 200 0.68 16.95 -2.75
CA ARG A 200 1.57 17.97 -2.16
C ARG A 200 2.23 17.42 -0.89
N SER A 201 3.55 17.40 -0.85
CA SER A 201 4.32 16.92 0.30
C SER A 201 4.25 17.91 1.47
N PRO A 202 4.39 17.45 2.72
CA PRO A 202 4.54 18.34 3.87
C PRO A 202 5.72 19.31 3.75
N GLY A 203 6.79 18.93 3.05
CA GLY A 203 7.94 19.79 2.72
C GLY A 203 7.71 20.76 1.56
N GLY A 204 6.51 20.84 0.97
CA GLY A 204 6.16 21.77 -0.11
C GLY A 204 6.43 21.27 -1.54
N GLY A 205 6.95 20.06 -1.70
CA GLY A 205 7.18 19.44 -3.02
C GLY A 205 5.91 18.81 -3.62
N LEU A 206 5.98 18.41 -4.89
CA LEU A 206 4.95 17.62 -5.56
C LEU A 206 5.39 16.16 -5.70
N TRP A 207 4.56 15.22 -5.25
CA TRP A 207 4.72 13.80 -5.51
C TRP A 207 3.74 13.34 -6.57
N ALA A 208 4.26 12.54 -7.50
CA ALA A 208 3.65 12.26 -8.77
C ALA A 208 3.74 10.74 -9.04
N TRP A 209 2.61 10.09 -9.31
CA TRP A 209 2.57 8.70 -9.79
C TRP A 209 1.59 8.54 -10.94
N GLY A 210 1.95 7.72 -11.94
CA GLY A 210 1.15 7.54 -13.16
C GLY A 210 1.47 8.59 -14.24
N GLU A 211 0.96 8.35 -15.44
CA GLU A 211 1.19 9.18 -16.63
C GLU A 211 0.63 10.59 -16.47
N GLU A 212 1.39 11.60 -16.91
CA GLU A 212 1.02 13.02 -16.78
C GLU A 212 -0.28 13.37 -17.52
N GLY A 213 -0.50 12.74 -18.68
CA GLY A 213 -1.69 12.92 -19.52
C GLY A 213 -2.87 12.00 -19.18
N ALA A 214 -2.86 11.29 -18.05
CA ALA A 214 -4.00 10.44 -17.69
C ALA A 214 -5.27 11.29 -17.48
N ALA A 215 -6.38 10.86 -18.09
CA ALA A 215 -7.68 11.52 -17.96
C ALA A 215 -8.22 11.46 -16.53
N ASP A 216 -7.91 10.38 -15.81
CA ASP A 216 -8.25 10.18 -14.42
C ASP A 216 -7.15 10.68 -13.50
N ARG A 217 -7.49 11.56 -12.55
CA ARG A 217 -6.54 12.19 -11.63
C ARG A 217 -7.08 12.29 -10.21
N VAL A 218 -6.24 12.04 -9.23
CA VAL A 218 -6.46 12.34 -7.80
C VAL A 218 -5.38 13.30 -7.33
N SER A 219 -5.77 14.41 -6.71
CA SER A 219 -4.83 15.44 -6.24
C SER A 219 -5.22 16.02 -4.88
N GLY A 220 -4.24 16.57 -4.15
CA GLY A 220 -4.46 17.20 -2.84
C GLY A 220 -3.27 17.07 -1.89
N PRO A 221 -3.44 17.35 -0.59
CA PRO A 221 -2.38 17.16 0.40
C PRO A 221 -2.03 15.68 0.59
N ALA A 222 -0.74 15.37 0.74
CA ALA A 222 -0.31 14.00 1.00
C ALA A 222 -0.80 13.45 2.35
N LEU A 223 -0.93 14.30 3.37
CA LEU A 223 -1.50 13.91 4.66
C LEU A 223 -2.93 13.41 4.49
N ASP A 224 -3.77 14.18 3.83
CA ASP A 224 -5.17 13.86 3.55
C ASP A 224 -5.29 12.55 2.78
N PHE A 225 -4.46 12.36 1.75
CA PHE A 225 -4.39 11.10 1.02
C PHE A 225 -4.06 9.92 1.94
N CYS A 226 -3.05 10.07 2.81
CA CYS A 226 -2.68 9.03 3.77
C CYS A 226 -3.80 8.73 4.78
N LEU A 227 -4.50 9.75 5.27
CA LEU A 227 -5.65 9.59 6.17
C LEU A 227 -6.82 8.88 5.47
N LEU A 228 -7.07 9.18 4.19
CA LEU A 228 -8.11 8.51 3.40
C LEU A 228 -7.80 7.03 3.18
N VAL A 229 -6.64 6.71 2.62
CA VAL A 229 -6.31 5.30 2.24
C VAL A 229 -6.13 4.38 3.47
N THR A 230 -5.97 4.96 4.65
CA THR A 230 -5.94 4.24 5.94
C THR A 230 -7.28 4.31 6.70
N GLN A 231 -8.32 4.89 6.10
CA GLN A 231 -9.66 5.05 6.67
C GLN A 231 -9.67 5.73 8.05
N ARG A 232 -8.84 6.76 8.22
CA ARG A 232 -8.75 7.56 9.45
C ARG A 232 -9.51 8.87 9.39
N ARG A 233 -9.93 9.31 8.21
CA ARG A 233 -10.88 10.40 8.01
C ARG A 233 -11.91 10.04 6.95
N HIS A 234 -13.07 10.69 6.98
CA HIS A 234 -14.02 10.59 5.89
C HIS A 234 -13.54 11.45 4.72
N ARG A 235 -13.86 11.06 3.48
CA ARG A 235 -13.42 11.79 2.28
C ARG A 235 -13.87 13.24 2.22
N ASP A 236 -15.04 13.54 2.77
CA ASP A 236 -15.60 14.90 2.75
C ASP A 236 -14.89 15.84 3.74
N ASP A 237 -14.08 15.29 4.66
CA ASP A 237 -13.27 16.06 5.61
C ASP A 237 -11.86 16.35 5.06
N LEU A 238 -11.61 16.02 3.79
CA LEU A 238 -10.28 16.00 3.19
C LEU A 238 -10.24 16.87 1.93
N ALA A 239 -9.15 17.61 1.75
CA ALA A 239 -8.92 18.45 0.58
C ALA A 239 -8.38 17.65 -0.62
N LEU A 240 -9.04 16.52 -0.91
CA LEU A 240 -8.73 15.65 -2.05
C LEU A 240 -9.73 15.88 -3.19
N THR A 241 -9.22 16.04 -4.39
CA THR A 241 -10.02 16.19 -5.61
C THR A 241 -9.80 15.00 -6.52
N ALA A 242 -10.88 14.52 -7.16
CA ALA A 242 -10.84 13.47 -8.18
C ALA A 242 -11.50 13.95 -9.48
N VAL A 243 -10.79 13.76 -10.59
CA VAL A 243 -11.25 14.06 -11.96
C VAL A 243 -11.22 12.76 -12.75
N GLY A 244 -12.27 12.50 -13.55
CA GLY A 244 -12.42 11.25 -14.30
C GLY A 244 -13.21 10.18 -13.55
N ASP A 245 -13.86 9.28 -14.30
CA ASP A 245 -14.81 8.31 -13.76
C ASP A 245 -14.16 7.26 -12.86
N THR A 246 -12.96 6.80 -13.22
CA THR A 246 -12.20 5.79 -12.47
C THR A 246 -11.68 6.38 -11.17
N ALA A 247 -11.15 7.60 -11.19
CA ALA A 247 -10.70 8.31 -9.99
C ALA A 247 -11.87 8.56 -9.02
N ASN A 248 -13.02 9.01 -9.53
CA ASN A 248 -14.22 9.24 -8.74
C ASN A 248 -14.82 7.94 -8.18
N ALA A 249 -14.72 6.83 -8.93
CA ALA A 249 -15.13 5.51 -8.45
C ALA A 249 -14.16 4.93 -7.40
N TRP A 250 -12.87 5.25 -7.50
CA TRP A 250 -11.83 4.77 -6.59
C TRP A 250 -11.82 5.51 -5.25
N LEU A 251 -11.91 6.84 -5.25
CA LEU A 251 -11.75 7.67 -4.06
C LEU A 251 -12.61 7.23 -2.84
N PRO A 252 -13.92 6.91 -2.98
CA PRO A 252 -14.73 6.44 -1.85
C PRO A 252 -14.40 5.01 -1.38
N ARG A 253 -13.51 4.30 -2.07
CA ARG A 253 -13.10 2.90 -1.81
C ARG A 253 -11.64 2.80 -1.42
N ALA A 254 -10.97 3.93 -1.26
CA ALA A 254 -9.55 4.00 -0.97
C ALA A 254 -9.20 3.15 0.28
N GLN A 255 -8.32 2.16 0.10
CA GLN A 255 -7.86 1.27 1.15
C GLN A 255 -6.44 0.77 0.83
N ALA A 256 -5.54 0.87 1.82
CA ALA A 256 -4.15 0.44 1.73
C ALA A 256 -3.79 -0.77 2.63
N PHE A 257 -4.74 -1.26 3.43
CA PHE A 257 -4.54 -2.38 4.37
C PHE A 257 -5.25 -3.66 3.91
N ALA A 258 -4.76 -4.80 4.38
CA ALA A 258 -5.37 -6.11 4.13
C ALA A 258 -6.57 -6.34 5.05
N GLY A 259 -7.64 -6.90 4.51
CA GLY A 259 -8.89 -7.18 5.23
C GLY A 259 -10.11 -6.63 4.51
N PRO A 260 -11.32 -7.00 4.96
CA PRO A 260 -12.55 -6.41 4.44
C PRO A 260 -12.58 -4.89 4.75
N PRO A 261 -13.29 -4.11 3.93
CA PRO A 261 -13.51 -2.70 4.25
C PRO A 261 -14.26 -2.56 5.58
N GLY A 262 -13.87 -1.57 6.38
CA GLY A 262 -14.60 -1.23 7.60
C GLY A 262 -15.92 -0.52 7.30
N GLU A 263 -16.67 -0.18 8.36
CA GLU A 263 -17.90 0.63 8.26
C GLU A 263 -17.66 2.05 7.72
N GLY A 264 -16.39 2.45 7.58
CA GLY A 264 -15.98 3.80 7.21
C GLY A 264 -16.00 4.78 8.38
N ARG A 265 -15.56 6.00 8.12
CA ARG A 265 -15.68 7.13 9.06
C ARG A 265 -16.88 7.97 8.67
N LYS A 266 -17.58 8.54 9.65
CA LYS A 266 -18.62 9.55 9.38
C LYS A 266 -17.94 10.90 9.13
N PRO A 267 -18.49 11.76 8.26
CA PRO A 267 -18.02 13.15 8.14
C PRO A 267 -18.03 13.86 9.48
N LEU A 268 -17.07 14.76 9.69
CA LEU A 268 -17.14 15.74 10.77
C LEU A 268 -18.36 16.64 10.49
N ARG A 269 -19.21 16.80 11.50
CA ARG A 269 -20.43 17.63 11.41
C ARG A 269 -20.11 19.10 11.53
#